data_AF-A0A6A4PP99-F1
#
_entry.id   AF-A0A6A4PP99-F1
#
_cell.length_a   1.000
_cell.length_b   1.000
_cell.length_c   1.000
_cell.angle_alpha   90.00
_cell.angle_beta   90.00
_cell.angle_gamma   90.00
#
_symmetry.space_group_name_H-M   'P 1'
#
loop_
_entity.id
_entity.type
_entity.pdbx_description
1 polymer ?
#
loop_
_entity_poly.entity_id
_entity_poly.type
_entity_poly.pdbx_seq_one_letter_code
_entity_poly.pdbx_strand_id
1 'polypeptide(L)'
;MLLESQILYRLGKMDTSLDIYQKLQKSKIDSLEINSVASLAMAGRSSEVQGLLDSLRIKATSSFELAYNTACSLIERGKYIDAEQLLLSGRR
;
A
#
# COMPACT_ATOMS: atom_id res chain seq x y z
N MET A 1 -0.47 18.35 -3.61
CA MET A 1 0.32 17.24 -3.05
C MET A 1 -0.35 15.88 -3.21
N LEU A 2 -1.57 15.62 -2.71
CA LEU A 2 -2.21 14.30 -2.90
C LEU A 2 -2.41 13.93 -4.39
N LEU A 3 -3.04 14.82 -5.17
CA LEU A 3 -3.24 14.63 -6.61
C LEU A 3 -1.89 14.47 -7.36
N GLU A 4 -0.88 15.22 -6.97
CA GLU A 4 0.47 15.14 -7.54
C GLU A 4 1.09 13.76 -7.32
N SER A 5 0.98 13.21 -6.11
CA SER A 5 1.43 11.85 -5.80
C SER A 5 0.74 10.82 -6.69
N GLN A 6 -0.58 10.93 -6.86
CA GLN A 6 -1.34 10.04 -7.73
C GLN A 6 -0.93 10.17 -9.20
N ILE A 7 -0.66 11.39 -9.68
CA ILE A 7 -0.14 11.61 -11.04
C ILE A 7 1.22 10.91 -11.20
N LEU A 8 2.13 11.08 -10.24
CA LEU A 8 3.45 10.45 -10.27
C LEU A 8 3.35 8.92 -10.27
N TYR A 9 2.47 8.35 -9.45
CA TYR A 9 2.17 6.92 -9.47
C TYR A 9 1.73 6.45 -10.86
N ARG A 10 0.81 7.18 -11.52
CA ARG A 10 0.32 6.84 -12.86
C ARG A 10 1.38 7.00 -13.95
N LEU A 11 2.38 7.85 -13.73
CA LEU A 11 3.54 8.03 -14.60
C LEU A 11 4.66 7.01 -14.33
N GLY A 12 4.46 6.04 -13.44
CA GLY A 12 5.48 5.06 -13.08
C GLY A 12 6.62 5.63 -12.24
N LYS A 13 6.42 6.77 -11.57
CA LYS A 13 7.39 7.41 -10.68
C LYS A 13 7.08 7.08 -9.22
N MET A 14 7.08 5.79 -8.89
CA MET A 14 6.61 5.29 -7.59
C MET A 14 7.43 5.81 -6.41
N ASP A 15 8.76 5.93 -6.52
CA ASP A 15 9.58 6.44 -5.41
C ASP A 15 9.25 7.90 -5.08
N THR A 16 9.10 8.76 -6.10
CA THR A 16 8.69 10.16 -5.87
C THR A 16 7.26 10.26 -5.34
N SER A 17 6.36 9.38 -5.78
CA SER A 17 5.01 9.24 -5.22
C SER A 17 5.08 8.90 -3.72
N LEU A 18 5.90 7.93 -3.34
CA LEU A 18 6.10 7.52 -1.94
C LEU A 18 6.66 8.64 -1.07
N ASP A 19 7.64 9.42 -1.56
CA ASP A 19 8.18 10.56 -0.83
C ASP A 19 7.10 11.60 -0.49
N ILE A 20 6.15 11.83 -1.41
CA ILE A 20 5.02 12.72 -1.14
C ILE A 20 4.07 12.09 -0.12
N TYR A 21 3.76 10.80 -0.22
CA TYR A 21 2.91 10.13 0.76
C TYR A 21 3.50 10.15 2.18
N GLN A 22 4.81 9.96 2.32
CA GLN A 22 5.50 10.08 3.62
C GLN A 22 5.38 11.48 4.21
N LYS A 23 5.53 12.53 3.39
CA LYS A 23 5.34 13.93 3.82
C LYS A 23 3.90 14.21 4.25
N LEU A 24 2.94 13.55 3.61
CA LEU A 24 1.51 13.67 3.90
C LEU A 24 1.04 12.78 5.05
N GLN A 25 1.87 11.90 5.61
CA GLN A 25 1.47 10.93 6.64
C GLN A 25 0.89 11.58 7.90
N LYS A 26 1.30 12.81 8.22
CA LYS A 26 0.76 13.59 9.36
C LYS A 26 -0.46 14.43 9.01
N SER A 27 -0.76 14.57 7.72
CA SER A 27 -1.99 15.18 7.25
C SER A 27 -3.11 14.15 7.44
N LYS A 28 -4.22 14.53 8.08
CA LYS A 28 -5.39 13.66 8.31
C LYS A 28 -6.14 13.40 6.99
N ILE A 29 -5.44 12.82 6.03
CA ILE A 29 -5.96 12.44 4.71
C ILE A 29 -6.43 11.01 4.82
N ASP A 30 -7.72 10.82 4.55
CA ASP A 30 -8.32 9.49 4.56
C ASP A 30 -7.67 8.58 3.53
N SER A 31 -7.50 7.30 3.86
CA SER A 31 -7.05 6.26 2.92
C SER A 31 -5.65 6.46 2.34
N LEU A 32 -4.80 7.27 2.97
CA LEU A 32 -3.42 7.51 2.52
C LEU A 32 -2.58 6.22 2.50
N GLU A 33 -2.82 5.35 3.47
CA GLU A 33 -2.20 4.05 3.63
C GLU A 33 -2.44 3.13 2.42
N ILE A 34 -3.65 3.16 1.84
CA ILE A 34 -4.01 2.35 0.68
C ILE A 34 -3.12 2.71 -0.51
N ASN A 35 -2.97 4.00 -0.78
CA ASN A 35 -2.16 4.50 -1.90
C ASN A 35 -0.65 4.31 -1.66
N SER A 36 -0.22 4.39 -0.41
CA SER A 36 1.17 4.16 -0.02
C SER A 36 1.56 2.69 -0.22
N VAL A 37 0.70 1.75 0.18
CA VAL A 37 0.92 0.31 -0.05
C VAL A 37 0.91 -0.02 -1.54
N ALA A 38 -0.02 0.54 -2.33
CA ALA A 38 -0.03 0.36 -3.79
C ALA A 38 1.29 0.83 -4.42
N SER A 39 1.80 1.98 -3.99
CA SER A 39 3.06 2.54 -4.50
C SER A 39 4.27 1.68 -4.14
N LEU A 40 4.31 1.11 -2.92
CA LEU A 40 5.37 0.19 -2.51
C LEU A 40 5.38 -1.10 -3.34
N ALA A 41 4.21 -1.72 -3.55
CA ALA A 41 4.10 -2.91 -4.38
C ALA A 41 4.59 -2.62 -5.81
N MET A 42 4.02 -1.59 -6.45
CA MET A 42 4.41 -1.20 -7.81
C MET A 42 5.88 -0.78 -7.97
N ALA A 43 6.54 -0.32 -6.89
CA ALA A 43 7.97 0.00 -6.89
C ALA A 43 8.88 -1.24 -6.74
N GLY A 44 8.32 -2.45 -6.60
CA GLY A 44 9.06 -3.67 -6.26
C GLY A 44 9.56 -3.68 -4.81
N ARG A 45 9.00 -2.82 -3.95
CA ARG A 45 9.38 -2.63 -2.54
C ARG A 45 8.45 -3.38 -1.59
N SER A 46 7.97 -4.53 -2.04
CA SER A 46 6.98 -5.36 -1.34
C SER A 46 7.42 -5.89 0.03
N SER A 47 8.72 -5.89 0.33
CA SER A 47 9.24 -6.20 1.67
C SER A 47 8.91 -5.11 2.71
N GLU A 48 8.67 -3.87 2.29
CA GLU A 48 8.46 -2.71 3.17
C GLU A 48 6.99 -2.52 3.59
N VAL A 49 6.06 -3.17 2.90
CA VAL A 49 4.61 -3.04 3.14
C VAL A 49 4.24 -3.36 4.58
N GLN A 50 4.77 -4.44 5.16
CA GLN A 50 4.48 -4.80 6.54
C GLN A 50 5.00 -3.73 7.53
N GLY A 51 6.21 -3.24 7.31
CA GLY A 51 6.80 -2.18 8.15
C GLY A 51 6.01 -0.88 8.10
N LEU A 52 5.48 -0.51 6.93
CA LEU A 52 4.58 0.63 6.80
C LEU A 52 3.29 0.44 7.62
N LEU A 53 2.62 -0.71 7.47
CA LEU A 53 1.39 -1.02 8.20
C LEU A 53 1.61 -1.00 9.72
N ASP A 54 2.70 -1.59 10.18
CA ASP A 54 3.07 -1.62 11.61
C ASP A 54 3.33 -0.20 12.13
N SER A 55 4.03 0.65 11.37
CA SER A 55 4.29 2.05 11.73
C SER A 55 3.00 2.89 11.87
N LEU A 56 2.01 2.58 11.04
CA LEU A 56 0.69 3.22 11.05
C LEU A 56 -0.27 2.58 12.06
N ARG A 57 0.08 1.42 12.62
CA ARG A 57 -0.78 0.59 13.48
C ARG A 57 -2.10 0.20 12.82
N ILE A 58 -2.06 -0.04 11.51
CA ILE A 58 -3.23 -0.43 10.69
C ILE A 58 -3.12 -1.90 10.34
N LYS A 59 -4.23 -2.63 10.41
CA LYS A 59 -4.28 -4.03 9.96
C LYS A 59 -4.45 -4.06 8.45
N ALA A 60 -3.78 -4.98 7.77
CA ALA A 60 -3.99 -5.18 6.33
C ALA A 60 -5.47 -5.42 5.97
N THR A 61 -6.26 -5.99 6.88
CA THR A 61 -7.70 -6.26 6.72
C THR A 61 -8.61 -5.11 7.17
N SER A 62 -8.07 -3.90 7.37
CA SER A 62 -8.87 -2.73 7.79
C SER A 62 -9.80 -2.23 6.68
N SER A 63 -9.48 -2.50 5.41
CA SER A 63 -10.39 -2.35 4.27
C SER A 63 -10.09 -3.41 3.21
N PHE A 64 -11.02 -3.60 2.28
CA PHE A 64 -10.81 -4.51 1.16
C PHE A 64 -9.65 -4.04 0.28
N GLU A 65 -9.56 -2.74 -0.02
CA GLU A 65 -8.52 -2.14 -0.86
C GLU A 65 -7.13 -2.32 -0.24
N LEU A 66 -7.02 -2.17 1.08
CA LEU A 66 -5.76 -2.37 1.77
C LEU A 66 -5.35 -3.84 1.79
N ALA A 67 -6.31 -4.76 1.98
CA ALA A 67 -6.07 -6.19 1.90
C ALA A 67 -5.63 -6.60 0.49
N TYR A 68 -6.25 -6.02 -0.54
CA TYR A 68 -5.90 -6.22 -1.93
C TYR A 68 -4.46 -5.75 -2.24
N ASN A 69 -4.12 -4.51 -1.91
CA ASN A 69 -2.77 -4.00 -2.19
C ASN A 69 -1.70 -4.76 -1.39
N THR A 70 -2.01 -5.18 -0.16
CA THR A 70 -1.10 -6.01 0.64
C THR A 70 -0.95 -7.41 0.03
N ALA A 71 -2.02 -8.00 -0.50
CA ALA A 71 -1.96 -9.26 -1.23
C ALA A 71 -1.11 -9.16 -2.50
N CYS A 72 -1.16 -8.05 -3.24
CA CYS A 72 -0.25 -7.79 -4.36
C CYS A 72 1.22 -7.87 -3.91
N SER A 73 1.55 -7.31 -2.75
CA SER A 73 2.93 -7.40 -2.22
C SER A 73 3.35 -8.83 -1.86
N LEU A 74 2.41 -9.67 -1.46
CA LEU A 74 2.65 -11.09 -1.19
C LEU A 74 2.86 -11.88 -2.49
N ILE A 75 2.10 -11.56 -3.55
CA ILE A 75 2.25 -12.16 -4.90
C ILE A 75 3.65 -11.89 -5.45
N GLU A 76 4.14 -10.65 -5.37
CA GLU A 76 5.50 -10.28 -5.81
C GLU A 76 6.60 -11.05 -5.05
N ARG A 77 6.30 -11.50 -3.82
CA ARG A 77 7.19 -12.28 -2.98
C ARG A 77 6.98 -13.80 -3.11
N GLY A 78 6.15 -14.24 -4.06
CA GLY A 78 5.84 -15.65 -4.30
C GLY A 78 4.94 -16.31 -3.26
N LYS A 79 4.28 -15.53 -2.39
CA LYS A 79 3.45 -16.01 -1.29
C LYS A 79 1.97 -16.08 -1.67
N TYR A 80 1.65 -16.89 -2.66
CA TYR A 80 0.32 -16.90 -3.28
C TYR A 80 -0.80 -17.36 -2.33
N ILE A 81 -0.54 -18.37 -1.49
CA ILE A 81 -1.53 -18.88 -0.52
C ILE A 81 -1.86 -17.79 0.51
N ASP A 82 -0.83 -17.13 1.05
CA ASP A 82 -1.01 -16.03 2.01
C ASP A 82 -1.78 -14.87 1.38
N ALA A 83 -1.50 -14.55 0.11
CA ALA A 83 -2.20 -13.51 -0.63
C ALA A 83 -3.70 -13.82 -0.79
N GLU A 84 -4.04 -15.06 -1.16
CA GLU A 84 -5.43 -15.50 -1.29
C GLU A 84 -6.17 -15.45 0.05
N GLN A 85 -5.55 -15.98 1.11
CA GLN A 85 -6.15 -15.95 2.45
C GLN A 85 -6.37 -14.53 2.96
N LEU A 86 -5.45 -13.62 2.65
CA LEU A 86 -5.59 -12.21 3.00
C LEU A 86 -6.76 -11.55 2.26
N LEU A 87 -6.90 -11.81 0.95
CA LEU A 87 -8.03 -11.32 0.16
C LEU A 87 -9.38 -11.83 0.71
N LEU A 88 -9.46 -13.12 1.06
CA LEU A 88 -10.66 -13.70 1.65
C LEU A 88 -11.01 -13.05 3.00
N SER A 89 -9.98 -12.80 3.82
CA SER A 89 -10.14 -12.19 5.15
C SER A 89 -10.57 -10.72 5.09
N GLY A 90 -10.20 -10.01 4.01
CA GLY A 90 -10.55 -8.60 3.77
C GLY A 90 -11.93 -8.37 3.14
N ARG A 91 -12.65 -9.42 2.72
CA ARG A 91 -14.02 -9.33 2.21
C ARG A 91 -15.00 -9.10 3.37
N ARG A 92 -15.20 -7.86 3.78
CA ARG A 92 -16.27 -7.45 4.69
C ARG A 92 -16.94 -6.19 4.19
#